data_AF-A0A4Z0EIL8-F1
#
_entry.id   AF-A0A4Z0EIL8-F1
#
_cell.length_a   1.000
_cell.length_b   1.000
_cell.length_c   1.000
_cell.angle_alpha   90.00
_cell.angle_beta   90.00
_cell.angle_gamma   90.00
#
_symmetry.space_group_name_H-M   'P 1'
#
loop_
_entity.id
_entity.type
_entity.pdbx_description
1 polymer ?
#
loop_
_entity_poly.entity_id
_entity_poly.type
_entity_poly.pdbx_seq_one_letter_code
_entity_poly.pdbx_strand_id
1 'polypeptide(L)'
;MKLFNNRSGNFNAAQRSAVLQVCVVVLGRKRIGLVLDDREFGSHTWVKGLKDSGLNFVIRSHQHQLLPDAHDQCQAVADLGLAVGQVCHLAQR
;
A
#
# COMPACT_ATOMS: atom_id res chain seq x y z
N MET A 1 -33.20 11.08 -7.26
CA MET A 1 -31.99 10.31 -6.89
C MET A 1 -30.97 11.29 -6.30
N LYS A 2 -30.84 11.36 -4.97
CA LYS A 2 -29.91 12.28 -4.31
C LYS A 2 -28.52 11.63 -4.32
N LEU A 3 -27.62 12.13 -5.16
CA LEU A 3 -26.19 11.84 -5.06
C LEU A 3 -25.73 12.41 -3.72
N PHE A 4 -25.46 11.55 -2.74
CA PHE A 4 -24.67 11.96 -1.58
C PHE A 4 -23.30 12.36 -2.10
N ASN A 5 -23.09 13.67 -2.24
CA ASN A 5 -21.79 14.23 -2.55
C ASN A 5 -20.91 13.99 -1.32
N ASN A 6 -20.25 12.84 -1.30
CA ASN A 6 -19.34 12.45 -0.23
C ASN A 6 -18.06 13.28 -0.35
N ARG A 7 -18.10 14.53 0.12
CA ARG A 7 -16.90 15.38 0.25
C ARG A 7 -16.00 14.96 1.42
N SER A 8 -16.28 13.83 2.09
CA SER A 8 -15.53 13.39 3.29
C SER A 8 -14.51 12.27 3.02
N GLY A 9 -14.45 11.69 1.82
CA GLY A 9 -13.65 10.48 1.57
C GLY A 9 -12.42 10.64 0.67
N ASN A 10 -12.33 11.73 -0.11
CA ASN A 10 -11.34 11.80 -1.19
C ASN A 10 -10.08 12.56 -0.74
N PHE A 11 -9.35 12.01 0.22
CA PHE A 11 -7.94 12.40 0.32
C PHE A 11 -7.25 11.93 -0.95
N ASN A 12 -6.80 12.87 -1.78
CA ASN A 12 -6.01 12.48 -2.94
C ASN A 12 -4.66 11.91 -2.47
N ALA A 13 -3.98 11.18 -3.35
CA ALA A 13 -2.72 10.51 -3.01
C ALA A 13 -1.67 11.46 -2.41
N ALA A 14 -1.64 12.73 -2.82
CA ALA A 14 -0.70 13.72 -2.31
C ALA A 14 -0.98 14.10 -0.84
N GLN A 15 -2.25 14.26 -0.46
CA GLN A 15 -2.61 14.58 0.92
C GLN A 15 -2.29 13.44 1.89
N ARG A 16 -2.50 12.19 1.46
CA ARG A 16 -2.12 10.99 2.21
C ARG A 16 -0.62 10.96 2.48
N SER A 17 0.19 11.24 1.45
CA SER A 17 1.65 11.31 1.59
C SER A 17 2.06 12.43 2.53
N ALA A 18 1.41 13.59 2.48
CA ALA A 18 1.70 14.70 3.38
C ALA A 18 1.50 14.33 4.85
N VAL A 19 0.42 13.61 5.18
CA VAL A 19 0.17 13.13 6.55
C VAL A 19 1.29 12.19 7.02
N LEU A 20 1.68 11.22 6.18
CA LEU A 20 2.78 10.32 6.51
C LEU A 20 4.08 11.08 6.76
N GLN A 21 4.39 12.09 5.94
CA GLN A 21 5.58 12.92 6.12
C GLN A 21 5.54 13.68 7.45
N VAL A 22 4.38 14.24 7.84
CA VAL A 22 4.22 14.88 9.16
C VAL A 22 4.49 13.87 10.28
N CYS A 23 3.97 12.64 10.19
CA CYS A 23 4.25 11.59 11.17
C CYS A 23 5.74 11.27 11.24
N VAL A 24 6.43 11.15 10.10
CA VAL A 24 7.88 10.89 10.05
C VAL A 24 8.67 12.05 10.66
N VAL A 25 8.27 13.30 10.43
CA VAL A 25 8.93 14.49 11.01
C VAL A 25 8.74 14.54 12.53
N VAL A 26 7.52 14.36 13.01
CA VAL A 26 7.19 14.47 14.45
C VAL A 26 7.72 13.28 15.23
N LEU A 27 7.46 12.06 14.74
CA LEU A 27 7.83 10.84 15.43
C LEU A 27 9.24 10.40 15.09
N GLY A 28 9.87 10.86 14.02
CA GLY A 28 11.14 10.34 13.56
C GLY A 28 11.03 8.90 13.03
N ARG A 29 11.66 8.64 11.89
CA ARG A 29 11.65 7.33 11.22
C ARG A 29 12.01 6.14 12.12
N LYS A 30 12.87 6.33 13.14
CA LYS A 30 13.30 5.25 14.05
C LYS A 30 12.22 4.80 15.03
N ARG A 31 11.21 5.64 15.32
CA ARG A 31 10.12 5.31 16.26
C ARG A 31 8.89 4.73 15.56
N ILE A 32 8.84 4.77 14.24
CA ILE A 32 7.76 4.17 13.46
C ILE A 32 8.13 2.72 13.15
N GLY A 33 7.46 1.77 13.80
CA GLY A 33 7.72 0.34 13.62
C GLY A 33 7.08 -0.25 12.35
N LEU A 34 5.87 0.20 12.01
CA LEU A 34 5.07 -0.33 10.91
C LEU A 34 4.01 0.68 10.45
N VAL A 35 3.81 0.79 9.14
CA VAL A 35 2.67 1.48 8.51
C VAL A 35 1.67 0.44 8.03
N LEU A 36 0.39 0.61 8.39
CA LEU A 36 -0.71 -0.25 7.94
C LEU A 36 -1.62 0.54 7.02
N ASP A 37 -1.69 0.17 5.75
CA ASP A 37 -2.54 0.84 4.77
C ASP A 37 -3.62 -0.07 4.19
N ASP A 38 -4.70 0.56 3.74
CA ASP A 38 -5.81 -0.10 3.07
C ASP A 38 -5.63 -0.11 1.53
N ARG A 39 -6.54 -0.79 0.82
CA ARG A 39 -6.62 -1.00 -0.63
C ARG A 39 -6.52 0.27 -1.46
N GLU A 40 -6.92 1.40 -0.91
CA GLU A 40 -6.82 2.71 -1.58
C GLU A 40 -5.38 3.25 -1.69
N PHE A 41 -4.42 2.59 -1.04
CA PHE A 41 -3.02 2.99 -0.96
C PHE A 41 -2.09 2.02 -1.73
N GLY A 42 -2.64 1.11 -2.54
CA GLY A 42 -1.85 0.13 -3.31
C GLY A 42 -1.14 0.67 -4.56
N SER A 43 -1.10 1.98 -4.79
CA SER A 43 -0.50 2.54 -6.02
C SER A 43 1.03 2.38 -6.02
N HIS A 44 1.63 2.23 -7.21
CA HIS A 44 3.08 2.15 -7.38
C HIS A 44 3.81 3.34 -6.75
N THR A 45 3.25 4.55 -6.87
CA THR A 45 3.84 5.77 -6.30
C THR A 45 3.85 5.78 -4.78
N TRP A 46 2.78 5.26 -4.15
CA TRP A 46 2.71 5.13 -2.70
C TRP A 46 3.72 4.12 -2.16
N VAL A 47 3.73 2.92 -2.75
CA VAL A 47 4.66 1.84 -2.36
C VAL A 47 6.12 2.29 -2.52
N LYS A 48 6.45 3.00 -3.62
CA LYS A 48 7.78 3.58 -3.80
C LYS A 48 8.11 4.59 -2.70
N GLY A 49 7.18 5.49 -2.37
CA GLY A 49 7.39 6.48 -1.30
C GLY A 49 7.65 5.84 0.07
N LEU A 50 6.94 4.76 0.40
CA LEU A 50 7.18 3.98 1.62
C LEU A 50 8.57 3.35 1.62
N LYS A 51 8.97 2.71 0.51
CA LYS A 51 10.33 2.15 0.36
C LYS A 51 11.41 3.21 0.51
N ASP A 52 11.28 4.35 -0.18
CA ASP A 52 12.24 5.47 -0.14
C ASP A 52 12.36 6.06 1.28
N SER A 53 11.27 6.05 2.06
CA SER A 53 11.28 6.51 3.45
C SER A 53 11.94 5.54 4.44
N GLY A 54 12.26 4.32 3.99
CA GLY A 54 12.85 3.27 4.82
C GLY A 54 11.91 2.79 5.93
N LEU A 55 10.59 2.87 5.70
CA LEU A 55 9.56 2.40 6.61
C LEU A 55 9.17 0.96 6.28
N ASN A 56 8.89 0.17 7.31
CA ASN A 56 8.19 -1.11 7.13
C ASN A 56 6.70 -0.84 6.91
N PHE A 57 6.07 -1.62 6.03
CA PHE A 57 4.65 -1.44 5.73
C PHE A 57 3.94 -2.76 5.42
N VAL A 58 2.64 -2.78 5.67
CA VAL A 58 1.69 -3.80 5.21
C VAL A 58 0.53 -3.07 4.55
N ILE A 59 0.18 -3.48 3.33
CA ILE A 59 -0.91 -2.88 2.56
C ILE A 59 -1.92 -3.98 2.23
N ARG A 60 -3.20 -3.73 2.51
CA ARG A 60 -4.27 -4.60 2.02
C ARG A 60 -4.38 -4.40 0.51
N SER A 61 -4.21 -5.47 -0.27
CA SER A 61 -4.32 -5.43 -1.73
C SER A 61 -5.74 -5.77 -2.23
N HIS A 62 -6.10 -5.31 -3.42
CA HIS A 62 -7.26 -5.83 -4.13
C HIS A 62 -6.93 -7.20 -4.75
N GLN A 63 -7.92 -8.09 -4.81
CA GLN A 63 -7.75 -9.43 -5.41
C GLN A 63 -7.29 -9.39 -6.87
N HIS A 64 -7.71 -8.37 -7.63
CA HIS A 64 -7.34 -8.18 -9.04
C HIS A 64 -6.06 -7.38 -9.24
N GLN A 65 -5.39 -6.95 -8.16
CA GLN A 65 -4.14 -6.22 -8.29
C GLN A 65 -3.07 -7.16 -8.85
N LEU A 66 -2.42 -6.72 -9.93
CA LEU A 66 -1.32 -7.44 -10.56
C LEU A 66 -0.04 -7.22 -9.78
N LEU A 67 0.65 -8.31 -9.48
CA LEU A 67 1.99 -8.34 -8.90
C LEU A 67 2.96 -8.92 -9.94
N PRO A 68 4.13 -8.29 -10.13
CA PRO A 68 5.18 -8.87 -10.96
C PRO A 68 5.76 -10.11 -10.27
N ASP A 69 5.99 -11.17 -11.05
CA ASP A 69 6.67 -12.38 -10.62
C ASP A 69 8.18 -12.33 -10.92
N ALA A 70 8.90 -13.39 -10.57
CA ALA A 70 10.34 -13.51 -10.80
C ALA A 70 10.75 -13.52 -12.29
N HIS A 71 9.79 -13.72 -13.19
CA HIS A 71 9.94 -13.83 -14.64
C HIS A 71 9.38 -12.60 -15.39
N ASP A 72 9.09 -11.51 -14.67
CA ASP A 72 8.52 -10.27 -15.21
C ASP A 72 7.09 -10.44 -15.77
N GLN A 73 6.41 -11.53 -15.42
CA GLN A 73 5.00 -11.73 -15.70
C GLN A 73 4.15 -11.13 -14.58
N CYS A 74 2.94 -10.70 -14.91
CA CYS A 74 2.01 -10.14 -13.95
C CYS A 74 0.96 -11.19 -13.56
N GLN A 75 0.80 -11.46 -12.26
CA GLN A 75 -0.23 -12.34 -11.73
C GLN A 75 -1.14 -11.58 -10.77
N ALA A 76 -2.45 -11.85 -10.79
CA ALA A 76 -3.35 -11.23 -9.83
C ALA A 76 -3.15 -11.84 -8.44
N VAL A 77 -3.38 -11.06 -7.39
CA VAL A 77 -3.33 -11.58 -6.00
C VAL A 77 -4.26 -12.80 -5.80
N ALA A 78 -5.42 -12.81 -6.46
CA ALA A 78 -6.35 -13.94 -6.42
C ALA A 78 -5.74 -15.25 -6.96
N ASP A 79 -4.84 -15.15 -7.95
CA ASP A 79 -4.25 -16.29 -8.62
C ASP A 79 -3.16 -16.98 -7.77
N LEU A 80 -2.72 -16.33 -6.68
CA LEU A 80 -1.76 -16.89 -5.74
C LEU A 80 -2.34 -18.06 -4.92
N GLY A 81 -3.67 -18.22 -4.88
CA GLY A 81 -4.32 -19.37 -4.23
C GLY A 81 -4.06 -19.50 -2.72
N LEU A 82 -3.75 -18.39 -2.04
CA LEU A 82 -3.36 -18.40 -0.63
C LEU A 82 -4.56 -18.66 0.30
N ALA A 83 -4.43 -19.66 1.17
CA ALA A 83 -5.33 -19.88 2.29
C ALA A 83 -5.01 -18.91 3.46
N VAL A 84 -5.96 -18.78 4.39
CA VAL A 84 -5.79 -17.93 5.58
C VAL A 84 -4.56 -18.38 6.38
N GLY A 85 -3.66 -17.43 6.65
CA GLY A 85 -2.40 -17.67 7.39
C GLY A 85 -1.23 -18.14 6.51
N GLN A 86 -1.44 -18.37 5.21
CA GLN A 86 -0.33 -18.65 4.29
C GLN A 86 0.37 -17.36 3.85
N VAL A 87 1.68 -17.48 3.61
CA VAL A 87 2.55 -16.39 3.18
C VAL A 87 3.25 -16.82 1.89
N CYS A 88 3.27 -15.92 0.90
CA CYS A 88 4.06 -16.08 -0.32
C CYS A 88 5.13 -14.98 -0.36
N HIS A 89 6.37 -15.36 -0.65
CA HIS A 89 7.44 -14.42 -0.92
C HIS A 89 7.67 -14.33 -2.42
N LEU A 90 7.31 -13.18 -3.00
CA LEU A 90 7.67 -12.87 -4.38
C LEU A 90 9.15 -12.47 -4.43
N ALA A 91 9.88 -12.99 -5.42
CA ALA A 91 11.29 -12.65 -5.60
C ALA A 91 11.43 -11.14 -5.84
N GLN A 92 12.19 -10.47 -4.97
CA GLN A 92 12.53 -9.07 -5.12
C GLN A 92 13.87 -8.98 -5.87
N ARG A 93 13.91 -8.24 -6.99
CA ARG A 93 15.17 -7.76 -7.57
C ARG A 93 15.61 -6.47 -6.87
#